data_AF-A0A257TVK1-F1
#
_entry.id   AF-A0A257TVK1-F1
#
_cell.length_a   1.000
_cell.length_b   1.000
_cell.length_c   1.000
_cell.angle_alpha   90.00
_cell.angle_beta   90.00
_cell.angle_gamma   90.00
#
_symmetry.space_group_name_H-M   'P 1'
#
loop_
_entity.id
_entity.type
_entity.pdbx_description
1 polymer ?
#
loop_
_entity_poly.entity_id
_entity_poly.type
_entity_poly.pdbx_seq_one_letter_code
_entity_poly.pdbx_strand_id
1 'polypeptide(L)' 'GGPAALAAARALVAHSDLGAADIVREALLIASAIDLYTNDHITVEVVP' A
#
# COMPACT_ATOMS: atom_id res chain seq x y z
N GLY A 1 1.62 10.41 -2.74
CA GLY A 1 1.45 8.95 -2.59
C GLY A 1 2.62 8.34 -1.85
N GLY A 2 3.83 8.46 -2.41
CA GLY A 2 5.05 7.76 -1.93
C GLY A 2 5.28 7.73 -0.41
N PRO A 3 5.34 8.88 0.29
CA PRO A 3 5.61 8.88 1.74
C PRO A 3 4.51 8.20 2.57
N ALA A 4 3.22 8.39 2.20
CA ALA A 4 2.09 7.77 2.89
C ALA A 4 2.05 6.25 2.67
N ALA A 5 2.22 5.81 1.42
CA ALA A 5 2.30 4.39 1.09
C ALA A 5 3.47 3.70 1.80
N LEU A 6 4.64 4.34 1.84
CA LEU A 6 5.82 3.80 2.53
C LEU A 6 5.59 3.67 4.04
N ALA A 7 4.97 4.67 4.68
CA ALA A 7 4.65 4.63 6.09
C ALA A 7 3.64 3.52 6.40
N ALA A 8 2.57 3.42 5.61
CA ALA A 8 1.57 2.37 5.75
C ALA A 8 2.17 0.97 5.55
N ALA A 9 2.96 0.77 4.49
CA ALA A 9 3.61 -0.51 4.22
C ALA A 9 4.53 -0.93 5.37
N ARG A 10 5.33 -0.01 5.94
CA ARG A 10 6.18 -0.30 7.10
C ARG A 10 5.38 -0.72 8.34
N ALA A 11 4.26 -0.06 8.60
CA ALA A 11 3.38 -0.41 9.71
C ALA A 11 2.74 -1.80 9.51
N LEU A 12 2.25 -2.08 8.30
CA LEU A 12 1.63 -3.36 7.97
C LEU A 12 2.64 -4.52 8.03
N VAL A 13 3.86 -4.34 7.54
CA VAL A 13 4.95 -5.32 7.68
C VAL A 13 5.25 -5.63 9.16
N ALA A 14 5.20 -4.63 10.03
CA ALA A 14 5.56 -4.80 11.44
C ALA A 14 4.43 -5.35 12.32
N HIS A 15 3.17 -5.17 11.90
CA HIS A 15 2.01 -5.33 12.79
C HIS A 15 0.84 -6.09 12.16
N SER A 16 1.06 -6.83 11.08
CA SER A 16 0.05 -7.69 10.47
C SER A 16 0.66 -8.97 9.92
N ASP A 17 -0.18 -9.98 9.68
CA ASP A 17 0.21 -11.25 9.05
C ASP A 17 -0.05 -11.25 7.53
N LEU A 18 -0.11 -10.07 6.91
CA LEU A 18 -0.42 -9.90 5.50
C LEU A 18 0.73 -10.35 4.60
N GLY A 19 0.38 -10.92 3.44
CA GLY A 19 1.34 -11.21 2.38
C GLY A 19 1.80 -9.94 1.66
N ALA A 20 2.92 -10.02 0.92
CA ALA A 20 3.51 -8.88 0.23
C ALA A 20 2.53 -8.15 -0.72
N ALA A 21 1.74 -8.90 -1.49
CA ALA A 21 0.74 -8.32 -2.39
C ALA A 21 -0.36 -7.56 -1.64
N ASP A 22 -0.79 -8.08 -0.48
CA ASP A 22 -1.82 -7.46 0.35
C ASP A 22 -1.27 -6.21 1.03
N ILE A 23 -0.04 -6.25 1.55
CA ILE A 23 0.65 -5.08 2.10
C ILE A 23 0.73 -3.95 1.06
N VAL A 24 1.14 -4.26 -0.17
CA VAL A 24 1.23 -3.26 -1.24
C VAL A 24 -0.15 -2.68 -1.57
N ARG A 25 -1.18 -3.52 -1.68
CA ARG A 25 -2.55 -3.08 -1.97
C ARG A 25 -3.08 -2.16 -0.87
N GLU A 26 -3.00 -2.57 0.38
CA GLU A 26 -3.50 -1.79 1.52
C GLU A 26 -2.73 -0.48 1.70
N ALA A 27 -1.41 -0.50 1.53
CA ALA A 27 -0.59 0.70 1.59
C ALA A 27 -0.96 1.73 0.50
N LEU A 28 -1.24 1.26 -0.72
CA LEU A 28 -1.67 2.12 -1.82
C LEU A 28 -3.10 2.63 -1.63
N LEU A 29 -4.01 1.84 -1.06
CA LEU A 29 -5.36 2.29 -0.69
C LEU A 29 -5.34 3.39 0.37
N ILE A 30 -4.48 3.25 1.39
CA ILE A 30 -4.29 4.30 2.40
C ILE A 30 -3.72 5.56 1.74
N ALA A 31 -2.76 5.42 0.82
CA ALA A 31 -2.19 6.55 0.12
C ALA A 31 -3.20 7.27 -0.79
N SER A 32 -4.10 6.53 -1.46
CA SER A 32 -5.13 7.10 -2.32
C SER A 32 -6.20 7.87 -1.55
N ALA A 33 -6.41 7.55 -0.28
CA ALA A 33 -7.32 8.30 0.59
C ALA A 33 -6.75 9.66 1.05
N ILE A 34 -5.44 9.90 0.87
CA ILE A 34 -4.74 11.08 1.40
C ILE A 34 -4.22 12.00 0.27
N ASP A 35 -3.73 11.42 -0.83
CA ASP A 35 -3.07 12.16 -1.90
C ASP A 35 -4.00 12.40 -3.10
N LEU A 36 -4.22 13.67 -3.44
CA LEU A 36 -5.04 14.10 -4.58
C LEU A 36 -4.63 13.44 -5.91
N TYR A 37 -3.36 13.11 -6.09
CA TYR A 37 -2.83 12.53 -7.33
C TYR A 37 -2.73 10.99 -7.31
N THR A 38 -3.15 10.33 -6.23
CA THR A 38 -3.18 8.87 -6.12
C THR A 38 -4.65 8.44 -5.99
N ASN A 39 -5.14 7.61 -6.91
CA ASN A 39 -6.51 7.07 -6.84
C ASN A 39 -6.51 5.61 -6.34
N ASP A 40 -7.70 5.05 -6.16
CA ASP A 40 -7.93 3.70 -5.62
C ASP A 40 -7.97 2.60 -6.71
N HIS A 41 -7.73 2.95 -7.98
CA HIS A 41 -7.64 2.00 -9.09
C HIS A 41 -6.26 1.34 -9.13
N ILE A 42 -6.04 0.37 -8.22
CA ILE A 42 -4.73 -0.21 -7.95
C ILE A 42 -4.54 -1.56 -8.67
N THR A 43 -3.48 -1.65 -9.47
CA THR A 43 -2.96 -2.92 -10.03
C THR A 43 -1.73 -3.36 -9.25
N VAL A 44 -1.72 -4.62 -8.79
CA VAL A 44 -0.58 -5.23 -8.11
C VAL A 44 -0.07 -6.39 -8.93
N GLU A 45 1.17 -6.29 -9.38
CA GLU A 45 1.89 -7.36 -10.07
C GLU A 45 2.81 -8.08 -9.10
N VAL A 46 2.91 -9.40 -9.21
CA VAL A 46 3.72 -10.25 -8.33
C VAL A 46 4.70 -11.04 -9.18
N VAL A 47 5.96 -11.08 -8.75
CA VAL A 47 6.99 -11.93 -9.36
C VAL A 47 7.22 -13.18 -8.50
N PRO A 48 7.52 -14.35 -9.12
CA PRO A 48 7.87 -15.58 -8.40
C PRO A 48 9.15 -15.44 -7.57
#